data_AF-A0A523VPK7-F1
#
_entry.id   AF-A0A523VPK7-F1
#
_cell.length_a   1.000
_cell.length_b   1.000
_cell.length_c   1.000
_cell.angle_alpha   90.00
_cell.angle_beta   90.00
_cell.angle_gamma   90.00
#
_symmetry.space_group_name_H-M   'P 1'
#
loop_
_entity.id
_entity.type
_entity.pdbx_description
1 polymer ?
#
loop_
_entity_poly.entity_id
_entity_poly.type
_entity_poly.pdbx_seq_one_letter_code
_entity_poly.pdbx_strand_id
1 'polypeptide(L)'
;MAKKDKNQENKTSIIKKIKSKIGGGEIETKETETTSLKDEKEIKKEYLSSEDLELDIPVVPEVPKQTEKFTLDTSDLSSDVLERMKKFESSKVKVVLVNCQRCKAVIPVPVPKKAVLDSELPVVPISYVHKNLQKKDQHCLTIHLDHDFDIRRQRISDVVLSPD
;
A
#
# COMPACT_ATOMS: atom_id res chain seq x y z
N MET A 1 -47.18 -26.53 37.93
CA MET A 1 -46.94 -25.38 38.82
C MET A 1 -45.46 -25.02 38.68
N ALA A 2 -45.07 -24.12 37.76
CA ALA A 2 -44.96 -22.67 37.94
C ALA A 2 -43.85 -22.23 38.92
N LYS A 3 -42.76 -21.66 38.36
CA LYS A 3 -41.95 -20.47 38.76
C LYS A 3 -40.57 -20.56 38.05
N LYS A 4 -40.22 -19.68 37.09
CA LYS A 4 -39.62 -18.32 37.23
C LYS A 4 -38.27 -18.40 37.99
N ASP A 5 -37.13 -17.88 37.53
CA ASP A 5 -36.81 -16.56 36.97
C ASP A 5 -35.47 -16.60 36.19
N LYS A 6 -35.37 -15.99 34.99
CA LYS A 6 -34.66 -14.72 34.70
C LYS A 6 -33.24 -14.60 35.29
N ASN A 7 -32.24 -14.59 34.41
CA ASN A 7 -31.08 -13.72 34.64
C ASN A 7 -30.75 -12.97 33.34
N GLN A 8 -31.07 -11.67 33.35
CA GLN A 8 -30.74 -10.68 32.33
C GLN A 8 -29.32 -10.19 32.61
N GLU A 9 -28.37 -10.51 31.75
CA GLU A 9 -27.12 -9.74 31.71
C GLU A 9 -27.36 -8.46 30.90
N ASN A 10 -27.65 -7.40 31.65
CA ASN A 10 -27.59 -6.03 31.19
C ASN A 10 -26.17 -5.71 30.72
N LYS A 11 -25.95 -5.64 29.40
CA LYS A 11 -24.81 -4.92 28.84
C LYS A 11 -25.25 -3.50 28.47
N THR A 12 -25.14 -2.64 29.46
CA THR A 12 -24.95 -1.20 29.29
C THR A 12 -23.85 -0.94 28.26
N SER A 13 -24.10 -0.04 27.31
CA SER A 13 -23.03 0.57 26.53
C SER A 13 -23.37 2.02 26.25
N ILE A 14 -22.42 2.84 26.67
CA ILE A 14 -22.50 4.27 26.92
C ILE A 14 -22.52 5.06 25.60
N ILE A 15 -23.41 6.05 25.54
CA ILE A 15 -23.50 7.04 24.47
C ILE A 15 -22.24 7.91 24.49
N LYS A 16 -21.49 7.97 23.39
CA LYS A 16 -20.60 9.12 23.10
C LYS A 16 -21.20 9.93 21.95
N LYS A 17 -21.84 11.06 22.30
CA LYS A 17 -22.21 12.12 21.35
C LYS A 17 -20.98 12.99 21.13
N ILE A 18 -20.38 12.91 19.95
CA ILE A 18 -19.42 13.91 19.49
C ILE A 18 -20.14 14.76 18.44
N LYS A 19 -20.38 16.04 18.77
CA LYS A 19 -20.88 17.04 17.84
C LYS A 19 -19.69 17.82 17.30
N SER A 20 -19.45 17.76 16.01
CA SER A 20 -18.54 18.68 15.30
C SER A 20 -19.34 19.42 14.23
N LYS A 21 -19.49 20.73 14.41
CA LYS A 21 -20.09 21.67 13.43
C LYS A 21 -18.99 22.26 12.57
N ILE A 22 -18.94 21.95 11.28
CA ILE A 22 -18.37 22.83 10.25
C ILE A 22 -19.21 22.65 8.98
N GLY A 23 -19.95 23.70 8.59
CA GLY A 23 -20.47 23.92 7.23
C GLY A 23 -21.45 22.88 6.63
N GLY A 24 -22.75 23.09 6.84
CA GLY A 24 -23.83 22.75 5.90
C GLY A 24 -23.88 21.34 5.30
N GLY A 25 -24.51 20.40 6.01
CA GLY A 25 -24.93 19.10 5.49
C GLY A 25 -24.75 17.98 6.52
N GLU A 26 -25.85 17.48 7.08
CA GLU A 26 -25.84 16.37 8.04
C GLU A 26 -25.51 15.06 7.30
N ILE A 27 -24.41 14.40 7.68
CA ILE A 27 -24.03 13.07 7.17
C ILE A 27 -23.88 12.15 8.38
N GLU A 28 -24.91 11.33 8.63
CA GLU A 28 -24.83 10.19 9.54
C GLU A 28 -24.34 8.96 8.77
N THR A 29 -23.10 8.55 8.99
CA THR A 29 -22.61 7.22 8.58
C THR A 29 -22.68 6.26 9.76
N LYS A 30 -23.57 5.27 9.68
CA LYS A 30 -23.56 4.07 10.52
C LYS A 30 -23.17 2.89 9.64
N GLU A 31 -22.01 2.29 9.92
CA GLU A 31 -21.72 0.93 9.49
C GLU A 31 -22.25 -0.04 10.54
N THR A 32 -22.99 -1.05 10.09
CA THR A 32 -23.21 -2.28 10.87
C THR A 32 -23.21 -3.45 9.91
N GLU A 33 -22.31 -4.40 10.12
CA GLU A 33 -22.24 -5.66 9.39
C GLU A 33 -23.22 -6.70 9.94
N THR A 34 -23.69 -7.55 9.01
CA THR A 34 -24.32 -8.88 9.15
C THR A 34 -25.74 -9.00 9.74
N THR A 35 -26.69 -9.46 8.92
CA THR A 35 -27.33 -10.80 9.06
C THR A 35 -28.34 -11.05 7.93
N SER A 36 -28.32 -12.27 7.42
CA SER A 36 -29.20 -12.81 6.38
C SER A 36 -30.66 -12.81 6.79
N LEU A 37 -31.54 -12.20 6.00
CA LEU A 37 -32.97 -12.57 5.93
C LEU A 37 -33.51 -12.28 4.52
N LYS A 38 -34.26 -13.26 4.03
CA LYS A 38 -34.94 -13.36 2.74
C LYS A 38 -35.91 -12.19 2.56
N ASP A 39 -35.88 -11.53 1.40
CA ASP A 39 -37.06 -10.84 0.86
C ASP A 39 -36.92 -10.72 -0.66
N GLU A 40 -37.77 -11.47 -1.35
CA GLU A 40 -38.01 -11.36 -2.79
C GLU A 40 -38.52 -9.94 -3.10
N LYS A 41 -37.76 -9.18 -3.88
CA LYS A 41 -38.27 -7.97 -4.53
C LYS A 41 -38.25 -8.18 -6.03
N GLU A 42 -39.44 -8.37 -6.58
CA GLU A 42 -39.77 -8.26 -7.98
C GLU A 42 -39.19 -6.96 -8.57
N ILE A 43 -38.07 -7.08 -9.27
CA ILE A 43 -37.59 -6.01 -10.15
C ILE A 43 -38.41 -6.14 -11.44
N LYS A 44 -39.26 -5.14 -11.69
CA LYS A 44 -40.09 -4.99 -12.89
C LYS A 44 -39.23 -5.17 -14.15
N LYS A 45 -39.47 -6.26 -14.87
CA LYS A 45 -38.88 -6.57 -16.20
C LYS A 45 -39.63 -5.80 -17.29
N GLU A 46 -39.51 -4.48 -17.32
CA GLU A 46 -40.22 -3.68 -18.34
C GLU A 46 -39.34 -3.14 -19.48
N TYR A 47 -38.02 -3.43 -19.50
CA TYR A 47 -37.13 -2.96 -20.57
C TYR A 47 -35.99 -3.94 -20.89
N LEU A 48 -36.29 -5.18 -21.22
CA LEU A 48 -35.34 -6.04 -21.94
C LEU A 48 -36.03 -6.51 -23.21
N SER A 49 -35.52 -6.10 -24.38
CA SER A 49 -36.00 -6.64 -25.65
C SER A 49 -35.47 -8.06 -25.81
N SER A 50 -36.16 -8.88 -26.61
CA SER A 50 -35.74 -10.25 -26.92
C SER A 50 -34.35 -10.33 -27.56
N GLU A 51 -33.86 -9.22 -28.10
CA GLU A 51 -32.56 -9.09 -28.77
C GLU A 51 -31.40 -8.99 -27.76
N ASP A 52 -31.64 -8.46 -26.55
CA ASP A 52 -30.63 -8.35 -25.49
C ASP A 52 -30.31 -9.71 -24.82
N LEU A 53 -31.22 -10.69 -24.95
CA LEU A 53 -31.05 -12.05 -24.40
C LEU A 53 -30.22 -12.97 -25.31
N GLU A 54 -29.98 -12.58 -26.57
CA GLU A 54 -29.19 -13.36 -27.53
C GLU A 54 -27.70 -12.98 -27.52
N LEU A 55 -27.33 -11.95 -26.77
CA LEU A 55 -25.94 -11.57 -26.54
C LEU A 55 -25.38 -12.36 -25.35
N ASP A 56 -24.96 -13.60 -25.60
CA ASP A 56 -24.22 -14.41 -24.63
C ASP A 56 -22.86 -13.74 -24.34
N ILE A 57 -22.80 -12.94 -23.27
CA ILE A 57 -21.55 -12.37 -22.79
C ILE A 57 -20.70 -13.53 -22.27
N PRO A 58 -19.50 -13.78 -22.82
CA PRO A 58 -18.63 -14.83 -22.31
C PRO A 58 -18.29 -14.54 -20.85
N VAL A 59 -18.35 -15.58 -20.01
CA VAL A 59 -18.02 -15.48 -18.59
C VAL A 59 -16.58 -15.00 -18.44
N VAL A 60 -16.39 -13.82 -17.83
CA VAL A 60 -15.06 -13.29 -17.54
C VAL A 60 -14.37 -14.25 -16.56
N PRO A 61 -13.16 -14.76 -16.88
CA PRO A 61 -12.44 -15.64 -15.96
C PRO A 61 -12.15 -14.89 -14.66
N GLU A 62 -12.22 -15.59 -13.53
CA GLU A 62 -11.88 -15.00 -12.25
C GLU A 62 -10.44 -14.48 -12.25
N VAL A 63 -10.25 -13.23 -11.85
CA VAL A 63 -8.93 -12.63 -11.73
C VAL A 63 -8.09 -13.46 -10.75
N PRO A 64 -6.87 -13.88 -11.12
CA PRO A 64 -5.98 -14.60 -10.21
C PRO A 64 -5.78 -13.77 -8.93
N LYS A 65 -6.30 -14.26 -7.80
CA LYS A 65 -6.10 -13.60 -6.50
C LYS A 65 -4.63 -13.71 -6.13
N GLN A 66 -3.88 -12.62 -6.22
CA GLN A 66 -2.50 -12.58 -5.71
C GLN A 66 -2.55 -12.68 -4.17
N THR A 67 -2.03 -13.77 -3.62
CA THR A 67 -2.11 -14.08 -2.19
C THR A 67 -0.91 -13.57 -1.37
N GLU A 68 0.05 -12.90 -1.98
CA GLU A 68 1.27 -12.49 -1.27
C GLU A 68 1.22 -11.03 -0.87
N LYS A 69 0.75 -10.78 0.36
CA LYS A 69 1.03 -9.53 1.06
C LYS A 69 2.49 -9.58 1.52
N PHE A 70 3.35 -8.74 0.94
CA PHE A 70 4.70 -8.50 1.45
C PHE A 70 4.59 -7.90 2.87
N THR A 71 4.61 -8.76 3.89
CA THR A 71 4.80 -8.36 5.29
C THR A 71 6.29 -8.41 5.61
N LEU A 72 6.78 -7.39 6.33
CA LEU A 72 8.21 -7.14 6.62
C LEU A 72 8.89 -8.18 7.54
N ASP A 73 8.19 -9.26 7.89
CA ASP A 73 8.64 -10.29 8.84
C ASP A 73 9.25 -11.53 8.18
N THR A 74 9.67 -11.45 6.92
CA THR A 74 10.45 -12.54 6.30
C THR A 74 11.92 -12.44 6.70
N SER A 75 12.38 -13.48 7.38
CA SER A 75 13.76 -13.79 7.78
C SER A 75 14.78 -13.92 6.63
N ASP A 76 14.47 -13.35 5.46
CA ASP A 76 15.22 -13.51 4.20
C ASP A 76 16.05 -12.28 3.82
N LEU A 77 16.05 -11.23 4.66
CA LEU A 77 17.05 -10.17 4.56
C LEU A 77 18.41 -10.73 4.99
N SER A 78 19.30 -10.91 4.01
CA SER A 78 20.65 -11.41 4.28
C SER A 78 21.33 -10.52 5.33
N SER A 79 22.03 -11.15 6.28
CA SER A 79 22.76 -10.46 7.35
C SER A 79 23.68 -9.35 6.81
N ASP A 80 24.23 -9.55 5.62
CA ASP A 80 25.05 -8.58 4.89
C ASP A 80 24.29 -7.28 4.55
N VAL A 81 23.01 -7.34 4.18
CA VAL A 81 22.21 -6.12 3.92
C VAL A 81 22.00 -5.34 5.21
N LEU A 82 21.68 -6.02 6.31
CA LEU A 82 21.48 -5.38 7.62
C LEU A 82 22.77 -4.71 8.12
N GLU A 83 23.93 -5.36 7.95
CA GLU A 83 25.22 -4.77 8.29
C GLU A 83 25.52 -3.52 7.46
N ARG A 84 25.24 -3.55 6.15
CA ARG A 84 25.42 -2.39 5.27
C ARG A 84 24.49 -1.24 5.66
N MET A 85 23.24 -1.52 6.02
CA MET A 85 22.30 -0.50 6.50
C MET A 85 22.85 0.21 7.73
N LYS A 86 23.28 -0.55 8.74
CA LYS A 86 23.85 0.01 9.98
C LYS A 86 25.10 0.87 9.74
N LYS A 87 25.91 0.54 8.72
CA LYS A 87 27.10 1.32 8.34
C LYS A 87 26.76 2.69 7.74
N PHE A 88 25.67 2.78 6.99
CA PHE A 88 25.27 4.02 6.32
C PHE A 88 24.30 4.87 7.15
N GLU A 89 23.64 4.27 8.13
CA GLU A 89 22.67 4.94 8.97
C GLU A 89 23.35 5.94 9.92
N SER A 90 22.88 7.17 9.90
CA SER A 90 23.33 8.21 10.81
C SER A 90 22.19 9.19 11.11
N SER A 91 22.39 10.08 12.08
CA SER A 91 21.38 11.10 12.39
C SER A 91 21.01 11.95 11.17
N LYS A 92 21.95 12.16 10.23
CA LYS A 92 21.80 13.00 9.03
C LYS A 92 21.39 12.22 7.77
N VAL A 93 21.58 10.91 7.75
CA VAL A 93 21.36 10.06 6.57
C VAL A 93 20.37 8.95 6.93
N LYS A 94 19.26 8.87 6.20
CA LYS A 94 18.32 7.76 6.29
C LYS A 94 18.67 6.75 5.19
N VAL A 95 18.65 5.46 5.52
CA VAL A 95 18.88 4.41 4.53
C VAL A 95 17.54 3.91 4.03
N VAL A 96 17.38 3.86 2.71
CA VAL A 96 16.18 3.33 2.05
C VAL A 96 16.55 2.06 1.31
N LEU A 97 15.75 1.01 1.44
CA LEU A 97 15.97 -0.26 0.74
C LEU A 97 15.28 -0.24 -0.62
N VAL A 98 16.07 -0.45 -1.69
CA VAL A 98 15.60 -0.36 -3.07
C VAL A 98 15.88 -1.66 -3.79
N ASN A 99 14.88 -2.24 -4.45
CA ASN A 99 15.07 -3.47 -5.22
C ASN A 99 15.66 -3.15 -6.59
N CYS A 100 16.93 -3.49 -6.83
CA CYS A 100 17.51 -3.32 -8.14
C CYS A 100 17.15 -4.48 -9.08
N GLN A 101 16.29 -4.23 -10.06
CA GLN A 101 15.88 -5.24 -11.05
C GLN A 101 17.05 -5.75 -11.91
N ARG A 102 18.07 -4.93 -12.16
CA ARG A 102 19.25 -5.29 -12.97
C ARG A 102 20.22 -6.21 -12.22
N CYS A 103 20.41 -5.95 -10.92
CA CYS A 103 21.21 -6.81 -10.04
C CYS A 103 20.43 -8.00 -9.49
N LYS A 104 19.09 -7.95 -9.49
CA LYS A 104 18.19 -8.87 -8.78
C LYS A 104 18.52 -8.94 -7.28
N ALA A 105 18.81 -7.78 -6.68
CA ALA A 105 19.21 -7.68 -5.28
C ALA A 105 18.64 -6.40 -4.63
N VAL A 106 18.41 -6.47 -3.33
CA VAL A 106 18.01 -5.31 -2.52
C VAL A 106 19.25 -4.50 -2.15
N ILE A 107 19.21 -3.20 -2.44
CA ILE A 107 20.34 -2.29 -2.29
C ILE A 107 19.98 -1.24 -1.23
N PRO A 108 20.80 -1.09 -0.17
CA PRO A 108 20.66 0.02 0.76
C PRO A 108 21.18 1.31 0.11
N VAL A 109 20.29 2.27 -0.09
CA VAL A 109 20.60 3.59 -0.65
C VAL A 109 20.66 4.62 0.49
N PRO A 110 21.82 5.27 0.72
CA PRO A 110 21.93 6.34 1.70
C PRO A 110 21.33 7.63 1.14
N VAL A 111 20.36 8.20 1.86
CA VAL A 111 19.66 9.43 1.47
C VAL A 111 19.89 10.51 2.53
N PRO A 112 20.43 11.69 2.17
CA PRO A 112 20.55 12.82 3.08
C PRO A 112 19.16 13.32 3.50
N LYS A 113 18.87 13.36 4.81
CA LYS A 113 17.55 13.76 5.29
C LYS A 113 17.17 15.18 4.89
N LYS A 114 18.15 16.09 4.93
CA LYS A 114 17.97 17.50 4.53
C LYS A 114 17.49 17.65 3.09
N ALA A 115 18.08 16.87 2.16
CA ALA A 115 17.71 16.96 0.74
C ALA A 115 16.24 16.59 0.48
N VAL A 116 15.65 15.75 1.33
CA VAL A 116 14.24 15.32 1.19
C VAL A 116 13.29 16.19 2.01
N LEU A 117 13.64 16.52 3.25
CA LEU A 117 12.78 17.30 4.15
C LEU A 117 12.72 18.78 3.78
N ASP A 118 13.82 19.35 3.26
CA ASP A 118 13.90 20.78 2.92
C ASP A 118 13.42 21.06 1.47
N SER A 119 13.05 20.02 0.72
CA SER A 119 12.60 20.15 -0.67
C SER A 119 11.19 20.76 -0.75
N GLU A 120 10.99 21.66 -1.70
CA GLU A 120 9.66 22.20 -2.03
C GLU A 120 8.79 21.20 -2.80
N LEU A 121 9.43 20.24 -3.48
CA LEU A 121 8.73 19.22 -4.25
C LEU A 121 8.13 18.18 -3.30
N PRO A 122 6.84 17.82 -3.46
CA PRO A 122 6.19 16.80 -2.62
C PRO A 122 6.83 15.41 -2.81
N VAL A 123 7.45 15.19 -3.97
CA VAL A 123 8.15 13.96 -4.31
C VAL A 123 9.53 14.33 -4.84
N VAL A 124 10.57 13.87 -4.16
CA VAL A 124 11.97 14.25 -4.40
C VAL A 124 12.68 13.14 -5.18
N PRO A 125 13.20 13.41 -6.38
CA PRO A 125 14.01 12.45 -7.12
C PRO A 125 15.43 12.41 -6.57
N ILE A 126 15.85 11.24 -6.09
CA ILE A 126 17.22 10.98 -5.65
C ILE A 126 17.84 9.95 -6.60
N SER A 127 18.98 10.32 -7.18
CA SER A 127 19.75 9.45 -8.07
C SER A 127 20.95 8.87 -7.34
N TYR A 128 21.06 7.55 -7.35
CA TYR A 128 22.15 6.81 -6.74
C TYR A 128 22.81 5.88 -7.76
N VAL A 129 24.12 6.05 -7.93
CA VAL A 129 24.89 5.23 -8.85
C VAL A 129 25.33 3.96 -8.14
N HIS A 130 24.76 2.83 -8.54
CA HIS A 130 25.13 1.52 -8.02
C HIS A 130 26.18 0.86 -8.91
N LYS A 131 27.22 0.32 -8.28
CA LYS A 131 28.28 -0.46 -8.92
C LYS A 131 28.13 -1.92 -8.53
N ASN A 132 27.77 -2.76 -9.48
CA ASN A 132 27.72 -4.21 -9.28
C ASN A 132 29.10 -4.82 -9.56
N LEU A 133 29.78 -5.23 -8.49
CA LEU A 133 31.10 -5.87 -8.57
C LEU A 133 31.06 -7.23 -9.30
N GLN A 134 29.94 -7.96 -9.24
CA GLN A 134 29.84 -9.30 -9.83
C GLN A 134 29.79 -9.27 -11.36
N LYS A 135 29.13 -8.25 -11.93
CA LYS A 135 28.91 -8.14 -13.39
C LYS A 135 29.70 -7.02 -14.05
N LYS A 136 30.54 -6.30 -13.29
CA LYS A 136 31.23 -5.06 -13.72
C LYS A 136 30.27 -4.06 -14.39
N ASP A 137 29.03 -4.05 -13.91
CA ASP A 137 27.95 -3.25 -14.47
C ASP A 137 27.63 -2.09 -13.52
N GLN A 138 27.47 -0.89 -14.07
CA GLN A 138 27.16 0.31 -13.33
C GLN A 138 25.88 0.91 -13.89
N HIS A 139 24.90 1.15 -13.01
CA HIS A 139 23.63 1.75 -13.38
C HIS A 139 23.16 2.71 -12.30
N CYS A 140 22.33 3.66 -12.71
CA CYS A 140 21.74 4.64 -11.82
C CYS A 140 20.35 4.16 -11.38
N LEU A 141 20.13 4.18 -10.07
CA LEU A 141 18.83 4.02 -9.45
C LEU A 141 18.28 5.41 -9.15
N THR A 142 17.19 5.78 -9.81
CA THR A 142 16.47 7.02 -9.51
C THR A 142 15.21 6.68 -8.74
N ILE A 143 15.21 7.02 -7.45
CA ILE A 143 14.09 6.81 -6.53
C ILE A 143 13.36 8.13 -6.29
N HIS A 144 12.05 8.06 -6.27
CA HIS A 144 11.17 9.19 -6.00
C HIS A 144 10.62 8.99 -4.59
N LEU A 145 11.08 9.83 -3.66
CA LEU A 145 10.80 9.73 -2.23
C LEU A 145 9.84 10.83 -1.80
N ASP A 146 8.91 10.49 -0.92
CA ASP A 146 8.12 11.49 -0.18
C ASP A 146 8.91 12.01 1.02
N HIS A 147 8.36 13.02 1.72
CA HIS A 147 8.96 13.55 2.96
C HIS A 147 9.04 12.51 4.10
N ASP A 148 8.24 11.45 4.06
CA ASP A 148 8.33 10.30 4.98
C ASP A 148 9.43 9.29 4.59
N PHE A 149 10.10 9.53 3.46
CA PHE A 149 11.08 8.67 2.79
C PHE A 149 10.52 7.35 2.27
N ASP A 150 9.21 7.31 2.01
CA ASP A 150 8.58 6.21 1.31
C ASP A 150 8.84 6.30 -0.19
N ILE A 151 9.13 5.16 -0.82
CA ILE A 151 9.37 5.09 -2.26
C ILE A 151 8.03 5.11 -2.98
N ARG A 152 7.78 6.15 -3.77
CA ARG A 152 6.61 6.20 -4.67
C ARG A 152 6.88 5.60 -6.02
N ARG A 153 8.07 5.83 -6.57
CA ARG A 153 8.49 5.34 -7.88
C ARG A 153 9.98 5.04 -7.90
N GLN A 154 10.35 4.06 -8.70
CA GLN A 154 11.74 3.71 -8.94
C GLN A 154 11.96 3.60 -10.45
N ARG A 155 13.10 4.12 -10.92
CA ARG A 155 13.59 3.94 -12.29
C ARG A 155 15.05 3.47 -12.25
N ILE A 156 15.43 2.72 -13.29
CA ILE A 156 16.79 2.26 -13.51
C ILE A 156 17.24 2.84 -14.84
N SER A 157 18.45 3.39 -14.89
CA SER A 157 19.01 4.00 -16.09
C SER A 157 20.44 3.54 -16.28
N ASP A 158 20.84 3.41 -17.55
CA ASP A 158 22.24 3.18 -17.92
C ASP A 158 23.08 4.42 -17.59
N VAL A 159 24.33 4.18 -17.16
CA VAL A 159 25.29 5.24 -16.89
C VAL A 159 26.37 5.17 -17.97
N VAL A 160 26.48 6.23 -18.75
CA VAL A 160 27.58 6.41 -19.71
C VAL A 160 28.59 7.36 -19.07
N LEU A 161 29.84 6.91 -18.93
CA LEU A 161 30.94 7.73 -18.45
C LEU A 161 31.71 8.23 -19.67
N SER A 162 31.79 9.54 -19.86
CA SER A 162 32.72 10.12 -20.84
C SER A 162 34.13 10.13 -20.24
N PRO A 163 35.15 9.70 -20.98
CA PRO A 163 36.53 10.02 -20.60
C PRO A 163 36.74 11.54 -20.75
N ASP A 164 37.36 12.14 -19.74
CA ASP A 164 37.83 13.54 -19.76
C ASP A 164 39.07 13.71 -20.66
#